data_AF-A0A9W4TBM6-F1
#
_entry.id   AF-A0A9W4TBM6-F1
#
_cell.length_a   1.000
_cell.length_b   1.000
_cell.length_c   1.000
_cell.angle_alpha   90.00
_cell.angle_beta   90.00
_cell.angle_gamma   90.00
#
_symmetry.space_group_name_H-M   'P 1'
#
loop_
_entity.id
_entity.type
_entity.pdbx_description
1 polymer ?
#
loop_
_entity_poly.entity_id
_entity_poly.type
_entity_poly.pdbx_seq_one_letter_code
_entity_poly.pdbx_strand_id
1 'polypeptide(L)'
;AGNDEGLTPILENALSKRQDIPFMTIENEGSTERINGTYRYVLHLYGRLINGQKALVTLKDIRVFFDILVPDDESPDECETKIRNILSGSVKSFSIEHIKAFPFRGYHTEKKSYLRIYTNSTGGRKTAIKAVQNNNFETASDGLYSFHRKVARENDIQLSGWSTINKYIYKQGKKTSPLCPHEFYVSIKDFCPLEDFTIISDRFPISALLRDRTLVLIWDIETQSQELGEFAEVLDLNNN
;
A
#
# COMPACT_ATOMS: atom_id res chain seq x y z
N ALA A 1 -29.44 9.12 11.49
CA ALA A 1 -28.16 8.93 12.19
C ALA A 1 -28.45 8.14 13.46
N GLY A 2 -28.25 6.83 13.43
CA GLY A 2 -28.39 6.01 14.63
C GLY A 2 -27.28 6.36 15.61
N ASN A 3 -27.61 6.45 16.89
CA ASN A 3 -26.66 6.63 18.00
C ASN A 3 -25.45 5.72 17.76
N ASP A 4 -24.25 6.28 17.66
CA ASP A 4 -23.00 5.55 17.38
C ASP A 4 -22.54 4.73 18.60
N GLU A 5 -23.48 4.41 19.49
CA GLU A 5 -23.28 3.68 20.74
C GLU A 5 -22.24 4.35 21.66
N GLY A 6 -22.03 5.65 21.52
CA GLY A 6 -21.03 6.40 22.30
C GLY A 6 -19.59 6.18 21.83
N LEU A 7 -19.37 5.67 20.61
CA LEU A 7 -18.04 5.39 20.08
C LEU A 7 -17.26 6.64 19.68
N THR A 8 -17.92 7.73 19.26
CA THR A 8 -17.26 8.99 18.90
C THR A 8 -16.54 9.61 20.09
N PRO A 9 -17.17 9.80 21.27
CA PRO A 9 -16.44 10.27 22.45
C PRO A 9 -15.23 9.40 22.83
N ILE A 10 -15.35 8.07 22.70
CA ILE A 10 -14.25 7.12 22.96
C ILE A 10 -13.09 7.37 21.97
N LEU A 11 -13.41 7.46 20.69
CA LEU A 11 -12.44 7.75 19.63
C LEU A 11 -11.77 9.12 19.83
N GLU A 12 -12.53 10.17 20.12
CA GLU A 12 -12.01 11.51 20.36
C GLU A 12 -11.07 11.57 21.57
N ASN A 13 -11.40 10.86 22.64
CA ASN A 13 -10.54 10.71 23.81
C ASN A 13 -9.25 9.92 23.48
N ALA A 14 -9.34 8.86 22.67
CA ALA A 14 -8.14 8.13 22.22
C ALA A 14 -7.24 9.02 21.34
N LEU A 15 -7.84 9.78 20.41
CA LEU A 15 -7.13 10.73 19.54
C LEU A 15 -6.45 11.84 20.35
N SER A 16 -7.13 12.39 21.35
CA SER A 16 -6.58 13.47 22.20
C SER A 16 -5.39 12.99 23.04
N LYS A 17 -5.44 11.73 23.50
CA LYS A 17 -4.35 11.06 24.20
C LYS A 17 -3.27 10.47 23.30
N ARG A 18 -3.43 10.57 21.96
CA ARG A 18 -2.54 9.95 20.96
C ARG A 18 -2.35 8.45 21.18
N GLN A 19 -3.41 7.77 21.61
CA GLN A 19 -3.42 6.33 21.77
C GLN A 19 -3.54 5.64 20.42
N ASP A 20 -3.16 4.38 20.39
CA ASP A 20 -3.32 3.47 19.27
C ASP A 20 -4.79 3.42 18.79
N ILE A 21 -5.00 3.61 17.48
CA ILE A 21 -6.34 3.70 16.89
C ILE A 21 -6.63 2.46 16.04
N PRO A 22 -7.72 1.71 16.32
CA PRO A 22 -8.16 0.64 15.43
C PRO A 22 -8.73 1.21 14.13
N PHE A 23 -8.30 0.63 13.03
CA PHE A 23 -8.70 1.02 11.67
C PHE A 23 -8.94 -0.22 10.83
N MET A 24 -10.04 -0.24 10.10
CA MET A 24 -10.36 -1.32 9.18
C MET A 24 -10.13 -0.84 7.75
N THR A 25 -9.13 -1.42 7.09
CA THR A 25 -8.85 -1.18 5.66
C THR A 25 -9.95 -1.79 4.80
N ILE A 26 -10.43 -1.04 3.82
CA ILE A 26 -11.44 -1.45 2.83
C ILE A 26 -10.87 -1.36 1.42
N GLU A 27 -10.13 -0.29 1.13
CA GLU A 27 -9.53 -0.03 -0.17
C GLU A 27 -8.10 0.49 -0.01
N ASN A 28 -7.27 0.31 -1.03
CA ASN A 28 -5.90 0.76 -1.03
C ASN A 28 -5.46 1.30 -2.39
N GLU A 29 -4.59 2.30 -2.37
CA GLU A 29 -4.05 2.93 -3.55
C GLU A 29 -2.58 3.24 -3.34
N GLY A 30 -1.74 2.78 -4.27
CA GLY A 30 -0.32 3.07 -4.28
C GLY A 30 -0.01 4.26 -5.17
N SER A 31 0.67 5.28 -4.65
CA SER A 31 1.05 6.46 -5.41
C SER A 31 2.53 6.80 -5.22
N THR A 32 3.07 7.68 -6.08
CA THR A 32 4.42 8.25 -5.90
C THR A 32 4.27 9.75 -5.67
N GLU A 33 4.62 10.19 -4.47
CA GLU A 33 4.47 11.58 -4.05
C GLU A 33 5.82 12.27 -3.88
N ARG A 34 5.84 13.58 -4.09
CA ARG A 34 7.04 14.40 -3.85
C ARG A 34 7.05 14.86 -2.40
N ILE A 35 7.86 14.22 -1.55
CA ILE A 35 8.01 14.52 -0.13
C ILE A 35 9.40 15.12 0.10
N ASN A 36 9.47 16.34 0.64
CA ASN A 36 10.72 17.08 0.86
C ASN A 36 11.62 17.16 -0.39
N GLY A 37 11.00 17.34 -1.56
CA GLY A 37 11.70 17.45 -2.85
C GLY A 37 12.05 16.12 -3.52
N THR A 38 11.95 14.99 -2.81
CA THR A 38 12.25 13.64 -3.34
C THR A 38 10.97 12.87 -3.63
N TYR A 39 10.91 12.17 -4.76
CA TYR A 39 9.83 11.24 -5.04
C TYR A 39 9.93 10.02 -4.12
N ARG A 40 8.83 9.67 -3.46
CA ARG A 40 8.73 8.51 -2.58
C ARG A 40 7.41 7.80 -2.86
N TYR A 41 7.45 6.49 -2.79
CA TYR A 41 6.22 5.71 -2.82
C TYR A 41 5.49 5.84 -1.49
N VAL A 42 4.18 6.02 -1.56
CA VAL A 42 3.27 5.97 -0.42
C VAL A 42 2.14 4.99 -0.71
N LEU A 43 1.58 4.41 0.34
CA LEU A 43 0.40 3.55 0.25
C LEU A 43 -0.74 4.21 1.02
N HIS A 44 -1.78 4.61 0.30
CA HIS A 44 -3.02 5.11 0.88
C HIS A 44 -3.92 3.93 1.19
N LEU A 45 -4.41 3.86 2.42
CA LEU A 45 -5.41 2.92 2.87
C LEU A 45 -6.68 3.70 3.21
N TYR A 46 -7.76 3.39 2.52
CA TYR A 46 -9.08 3.91 2.79
C TYR A 46 -9.86 2.90 3.60
N GLY A 47 -10.58 3.40 4.60
CA GLY A 47 -11.24 2.50 5.53
C GLY A 47 -12.12 3.24 6.51
N ARG A 48 -12.42 2.56 7.61
CA ARG A 48 -13.27 3.11 8.67
C ARG A 48 -12.60 3.02 10.04
N LEU A 49 -12.94 3.99 10.88
CA LEU A 49 -12.65 3.97 12.30
C LEU A 49 -13.71 3.15 13.06
N ILE A 50 -13.49 2.96 14.36
CA ILE A 50 -14.37 2.18 15.22
C ILE A 50 -15.84 2.65 15.21
N ASN A 51 -16.05 3.96 15.11
CA ASN A 51 -17.38 4.58 15.05
C ASN A 51 -18.01 4.56 13.65
N GLY A 52 -17.33 3.99 12.64
CA GLY A 52 -17.79 3.92 11.25
C GLY A 52 -17.47 5.14 10.39
N GLN A 53 -16.83 6.19 10.94
CA GLN A 53 -16.39 7.32 10.13
C GLN A 53 -15.27 6.92 9.17
N LYS A 54 -15.32 7.45 7.94
CA LYS A 54 -14.30 7.21 6.92
C LYS A 54 -12.97 7.82 7.35
N ALA A 55 -11.89 7.11 7.09
CA ALA A 55 -10.54 7.58 7.34
C ALA A 55 -9.60 7.18 6.20
N LEU A 56 -8.60 8.03 5.99
CA LEU A 56 -7.46 7.79 5.11
C LEU A 56 -6.20 7.62 5.97
N VAL A 57 -5.52 6.50 5.81
CA VAL A 57 -4.19 6.25 6.40
C VAL A 57 -3.16 6.25 5.28
N THR A 58 -2.24 7.22 5.30
CA THR A 58 -1.11 7.30 4.38
C THR A 58 0.13 6.71 5.01
N LEU A 59 0.53 5.54 4.52
CA LEU A 59 1.76 4.86 4.95
C LEU A 59 2.97 5.43 4.22
N LYS A 60 4.00 5.77 5.00
CA LYS A 60 5.26 6.37 4.56
C LYS A 60 6.45 5.45 4.81
N ASP A 61 7.62 5.90 4.38
CA ASP A 61 8.92 5.24 4.57
C ASP A 61 9.03 3.88 3.86
N ILE A 62 8.27 3.72 2.78
CA ILE A 62 8.27 2.52 1.95
C ILE A 62 9.43 2.60 0.96
N ARG A 63 10.33 1.62 1.03
CA ARG A 63 11.45 1.49 0.10
C ARG A 63 11.03 0.71 -1.14
N VAL A 64 11.27 1.28 -2.32
CA VAL A 64 10.97 0.61 -3.59
C VAL A 64 12.18 -0.21 -4.03
N PHE A 65 12.04 -1.53 -4.05
CA PHE A 65 13.14 -2.42 -4.44
C PHE A 65 12.70 -3.66 -5.22
N PHE A 66 13.68 -4.32 -5.83
CA PHE A 66 13.63 -5.69 -6.35
C PHE A 66 14.98 -6.36 -6.08
N ASP A 67 15.06 -7.66 -6.28
CA ASP A 67 16.25 -8.46 -6.00
C ASP A 67 16.79 -9.08 -7.31
N ILE A 68 18.11 -9.25 -7.39
CA ILE A 68 18.81 -9.92 -8.50
C ILE A 68 19.56 -11.10 -7.92
N LEU A 69 19.36 -12.29 -8.47
CA LEU A 69 20.11 -13.48 -8.05
C LEU A 69 21.57 -13.33 -8.53
N VAL A 70 22.53 -13.54 -7.63
CA VAL A 70 23.94 -13.59 -8.00
C VAL A 70 24.22 -14.95 -8.67
N PRO A 71 24.83 -14.99 -9.87
CA PRO A 71 25.21 -16.23 -10.53
C PRO A 71 26.12 -17.10 -9.66
N ASP A 72 26.00 -18.43 -9.75
CA ASP A 72 26.75 -19.37 -8.90
C ASP A 72 28.26 -19.34 -9.17
N ASP A 73 28.68 -18.87 -10.35
CA ASP A 73 30.07 -18.73 -10.78
C ASP A 73 30.67 -17.34 -10.53
N GLU A 74 29.92 -16.42 -9.89
CA GLU A 74 30.34 -15.05 -9.64
C GLU A 74 30.28 -14.68 -8.16
N SER A 75 31.20 -13.82 -7.72
CA SER A 75 31.08 -13.17 -6.41
C SER A 75 30.02 -12.03 -6.43
N PRO A 76 29.41 -11.70 -5.28
CA PRO A 76 28.47 -10.57 -5.19
C PRO A 76 29.06 -9.23 -5.67
N ASP A 77 30.36 -8.99 -5.45
CA ASP A 77 31.04 -7.75 -5.86
C ASP A 77 31.25 -7.66 -7.38
N GLU A 78 31.60 -8.79 -8.02
CA GLU A 78 31.72 -8.87 -9.49
C GLU A 78 30.36 -8.67 -10.15
N CYS A 79 29.32 -9.33 -9.63
CA CYS A 79 27.95 -9.16 -10.08
C CYS A 79 27.49 -7.70 -9.91
N GLU A 80 27.75 -7.09 -8.74
CA GLU A 80 27.40 -5.69 -8.47
C GLU A 80 28.04 -4.74 -9.49
N THR A 81 29.31 -4.94 -9.80
CA THR A 81 30.03 -4.12 -10.79
C THR A 81 29.34 -4.16 -12.16
N LYS A 82 28.91 -5.36 -12.60
CA LYS A 82 28.15 -5.51 -13.86
C LYS A 82 26.78 -4.82 -13.79
N ILE A 83 26.05 -5.01 -12.69
CA ILE A 83 24.73 -4.39 -12.50
C ILE A 83 24.83 -2.86 -12.47
N ARG A 84 25.86 -2.29 -11.84
CA ARG A 84 26.09 -0.84 -11.83
C ARG A 84 26.29 -0.29 -13.24
N ASN A 85 27.05 -1.00 -14.08
CA ASN A 85 27.26 -0.60 -15.47
C ASN A 85 25.96 -0.65 -16.30
N ILE A 86 25.12 -1.66 -16.10
CA ILE A 86 23.81 -1.78 -16.78
C ILE A 86 22.85 -0.66 -16.33
N LEU A 87 22.78 -0.41 -15.02
CA LEU A 87 21.81 0.51 -14.45
C LEU A 87 22.19 1.98 -14.62
N SER A 88 23.49 2.33 -14.70
CA SER A 88 23.94 3.71 -14.87
C SER A 88 23.41 4.36 -16.16
N GLY A 89 23.21 3.57 -17.22
CA GLY A 89 22.59 4.03 -18.47
C GLY A 89 21.06 4.02 -18.46
N SER A 90 20.42 3.40 -17.46
CA SER A 90 18.98 3.10 -17.46
C SER A 90 18.18 3.86 -16.40
N VAL A 91 18.77 4.12 -15.22
CA VAL A 91 18.08 4.71 -14.07
C VAL A 91 18.97 5.76 -13.41
N LYS A 92 18.41 6.94 -13.14
CA LYS A 92 19.15 8.10 -12.61
C LYS A 92 19.81 7.87 -11.25
N SER A 93 19.17 7.12 -10.37
CA SER A 93 19.64 6.93 -8.99
C SER A 93 19.10 5.62 -8.44
N PHE A 94 20.00 4.83 -7.87
CA PHE A 94 19.73 3.55 -7.23
C PHE A 94 20.79 3.29 -6.16
N SER A 95 20.49 2.41 -5.21
CA SER A 95 21.48 1.83 -4.29
C SER A 95 21.36 0.31 -4.28
N ILE A 96 22.44 -0.35 -3.86
CA ILE A 96 22.57 -1.81 -3.88
C ILE A 96 22.88 -2.26 -2.46
N GLU A 97 22.22 -3.33 -2.02
CA GLU A 97 22.46 -4.02 -0.76
C GLU A 97 22.66 -5.51 -1.02
N HIS A 98 23.63 -6.13 -0.37
CA HIS A 98 23.86 -7.56 -0.47
C HIS A 98 23.02 -8.29 0.57
N ILE A 99 22.22 -9.26 0.12
CA ILE A 99 21.37 -10.07 1.00
C ILE A 99 21.53 -11.56 0.70
N LYS A 100 21.08 -12.40 1.62
CA LYS A 100 20.93 -13.85 1.40
C LYS A 100 19.48 -14.28 1.58
N ALA A 101 18.95 -15.00 0.61
CA ALA A 101 17.56 -15.48 0.62
C ALA A 101 17.44 -16.86 -0.06
N PHE A 102 16.36 -17.56 0.21
CA PHE A 102 16.04 -18.80 -0.51
C PHE A 102 15.49 -18.45 -1.89
N PRO A 103 16.00 -19.09 -2.97
CA PRO A 103 15.41 -18.93 -4.28
C PRO A 103 13.97 -19.42 -4.32
N PHE A 104 13.13 -18.74 -5.10
CA PHE A 104 11.74 -19.15 -5.28
C PHE A 104 11.61 -20.43 -6.11
N ARG A 105 12.57 -20.69 -7.02
CA ARG A 105 12.56 -21.83 -7.93
C ARG A 105 13.51 -22.93 -7.45
N GLY A 106 12.99 -24.16 -7.40
CA GLY A 106 13.74 -25.33 -6.96
C GLY A 106 13.79 -25.48 -5.45
N TYR A 107 14.26 -26.64 -5.01
CA TYR A 107 14.50 -26.91 -3.59
C TYR A 107 15.96 -26.60 -3.26
N HIS A 108 16.18 -25.69 -2.33
CA HIS A 108 17.51 -25.28 -1.88
C HIS A 108 17.59 -25.42 -0.36
N THR A 109 18.60 -26.13 0.12
CA THR A 109 18.89 -26.26 1.56
C THR A 109 19.61 -25.05 2.13
N GLU A 110 20.25 -24.25 1.27
CA GLU A 110 21.02 -23.07 1.65
C GLU A 110 20.47 -21.81 0.97
N LYS A 111 20.70 -20.66 1.62
CA LYS A 111 20.35 -19.35 1.04
C LYS A 111 21.37 -18.96 -0.01
N LYS A 112 20.90 -18.49 -1.16
CA LYS A 112 21.73 -17.90 -2.20
C LYS A 112 21.94 -16.41 -1.98
N SER A 113 22.99 -15.86 -2.58
CA SER A 113 23.30 -14.44 -2.56
C SER A 113 22.43 -13.68 -3.56
N TYR A 114 21.94 -12.51 -3.15
CA TYR A 114 21.16 -11.60 -3.97
C TYR A 114 21.67 -10.17 -3.82
N LEU A 115 21.52 -9.39 -4.89
CA LEU A 115 21.65 -7.94 -4.86
C LEU A 115 20.27 -7.31 -4.80
N ARG A 116 19.97 -6.62 -3.70
CA ARG A 116 18.76 -5.83 -3.55
C ARG A 116 18.98 -4.44 -4.12
N ILE A 117 18.21 -4.10 -5.14
CA ILE A 117 18.31 -2.81 -5.83
C ILE A 117 17.19 -1.91 -5.36
N TYR A 118 17.55 -0.83 -4.67
CA TYR A 118 16.62 0.23 -4.29
C TYR A 118 16.56 1.30 -5.37
N THR A 119 15.37 1.79 -5.64
CA THR A 119 15.11 2.89 -6.59
C THR A 119 14.21 3.94 -5.94
N ASN A 120 14.20 5.15 -6.49
CA ASN A 120 13.40 6.25 -5.93
C ASN A 120 11.91 6.20 -6.33
N SER A 121 11.53 5.36 -7.30
CA SER A 121 10.15 5.29 -7.78
C SER A 121 9.80 3.93 -8.38
N THR A 122 8.52 3.60 -8.44
CA THR A 122 8.01 2.39 -9.08
C THR A 122 8.32 2.36 -10.58
N GLY A 123 8.32 3.52 -11.24
CA GLY A 123 8.76 3.66 -12.64
C GLY A 123 10.25 3.36 -12.81
N GLY A 124 11.11 3.91 -11.95
CA GLY A 124 12.54 3.62 -11.94
C GLY A 124 12.84 2.13 -11.72
N ARG A 125 12.12 1.51 -10.78
CA ARG A 125 12.15 0.06 -10.55
C ARG A 125 11.77 -0.73 -11.81
N LYS A 126 10.68 -0.36 -12.48
CA LYS A 126 10.23 -1.04 -13.71
C LYS A 126 11.28 -0.95 -14.82
N THR A 127 11.92 0.20 -14.99
CA THR A 127 13.01 0.38 -15.96
C THR A 127 14.24 -0.44 -15.58
N ALA A 128 14.63 -0.44 -14.30
CA ALA A 128 15.76 -1.24 -13.79
C ALA A 128 15.57 -2.74 -14.03
N ILE A 129 14.40 -3.28 -13.67
CA ILE A 129 14.07 -4.70 -13.86
C ILE A 129 14.23 -5.10 -15.33
N LYS A 130 13.64 -4.31 -16.24
CA LYS A 130 13.76 -4.58 -17.69
C LYS A 130 15.20 -4.52 -18.18
N ALA A 131 15.98 -3.53 -17.76
CA ALA A 131 17.38 -3.39 -18.15
C ALA A 131 18.20 -4.61 -17.71
N VAL A 132 18.00 -5.08 -16.48
CA VAL A 132 18.68 -6.24 -15.91
C VAL A 132 18.26 -7.52 -16.62
N GLN A 133 16.96 -7.74 -16.83
CA GLN A 133 16.43 -8.90 -17.54
C GLN A 133 16.89 -8.98 -19.00
N ASN A 134 16.98 -7.84 -19.69
CA ASN A 134 17.50 -7.78 -21.07
C ASN A 134 18.99 -8.16 -21.16
N ASN A 135 19.71 -8.13 -20.04
CA ASN A 135 21.10 -8.59 -19.94
C ASN A 135 21.20 -10.01 -19.33
N ASN A 136 20.11 -10.79 -19.36
CA ASN A 136 20.03 -12.19 -18.93
C ASN A 136 20.28 -12.47 -17.43
N PHE A 137 20.10 -11.46 -16.58
CA PHE A 137 20.14 -11.66 -15.12
C PHE A 137 18.77 -12.12 -14.58
N GLU A 138 18.79 -13.11 -13.68
CA GLU A 138 17.59 -13.56 -13.00
C GLU A 138 17.18 -12.58 -11.89
N THR A 139 15.92 -12.17 -11.92
CA THR A 139 15.34 -11.23 -10.93
C THR A 139 14.32 -11.92 -10.03
N ALA A 140 14.19 -11.40 -8.82
CA ALA A 140 13.17 -11.77 -7.86
C ALA A 140 12.52 -10.50 -7.29
N SER A 141 11.37 -10.65 -6.63
CA SER A 141 10.62 -9.51 -6.09
C SER A 141 10.33 -8.45 -7.18
N ASP A 142 10.07 -8.90 -8.40
CA ASP A 142 10.18 -8.16 -9.67
C ASP A 142 8.83 -7.91 -10.38
N GLY A 143 7.71 -8.18 -9.71
CA GLY A 143 6.37 -7.86 -10.22
C GLY A 143 6.27 -6.39 -10.68
N LEU A 144 5.96 -6.17 -11.95
CA LEU A 144 6.01 -4.84 -12.59
C LEU A 144 4.85 -3.91 -12.19
N TYR A 145 3.73 -4.50 -11.78
CA TYR A 145 2.48 -3.82 -11.47
C TYR A 145 1.99 -4.19 -10.08
N SER A 146 1.01 -3.44 -9.57
CA SER A 146 0.39 -3.69 -8.26
C SER A 146 1.40 -3.76 -7.11
N PHE A 147 2.35 -2.82 -7.09
CA PHE A 147 3.43 -2.77 -6.10
C PHE A 147 2.93 -2.76 -4.65
N HIS A 148 1.72 -2.25 -4.40
CA HIS A 148 1.05 -2.29 -3.10
C HIS A 148 0.96 -3.72 -2.52
N ARG A 149 0.79 -4.75 -3.35
CA ARG A 149 0.72 -6.16 -2.90
C ARG A 149 2.06 -6.63 -2.35
N LYS A 150 3.16 -6.24 -3.00
CA LYS A 150 4.52 -6.52 -2.52
C LYS A 150 4.77 -5.81 -1.20
N VAL A 151 4.44 -4.52 -1.13
CA VAL A 151 4.57 -3.73 0.09
C VAL A 151 3.80 -4.38 1.24
N ALA A 152 2.54 -4.78 0.99
CA ALA A 152 1.72 -5.40 2.00
C ALA A 152 2.32 -6.72 2.51
N ARG A 153 2.72 -7.60 1.60
CA ARG A 153 3.33 -8.89 1.95
C ARG A 153 4.64 -8.74 2.72
N GLU A 154 5.49 -7.79 2.34
CA GLU A 154 6.81 -7.61 2.95
C GLU A 154 6.77 -6.93 4.32
N ASN A 155 5.68 -6.22 4.62
CA ASN A 155 5.52 -5.49 5.88
C ASN A 155 4.35 -6.03 6.72
N ASP A 156 3.85 -7.21 6.36
CA ASP A 156 2.73 -7.87 7.05
C ASP A 156 1.49 -6.97 7.23
N ILE A 157 1.13 -6.24 6.16
CA ILE A 157 -0.02 -5.33 6.18
C ILE A 157 -1.27 -6.05 5.71
N GLN A 158 -2.30 -6.04 6.54
CA GLN A 158 -3.63 -6.46 6.13
C GLN A 158 -4.31 -5.38 5.28
N LEU A 159 -4.48 -5.67 3.99
CA LEU A 159 -5.24 -4.82 3.06
C LEU A 159 -6.76 -4.95 3.22
N SER A 160 -7.21 -5.93 4.02
CA SER A 160 -8.58 -6.10 4.47
C SER A 160 -8.52 -6.73 5.86
N GLY A 161 -9.13 -6.08 6.84
CA GLY A 161 -9.02 -6.48 8.25
C GLY A 161 -8.76 -5.30 9.17
N TRP A 162 -8.73 -5.59 10.47
CA TRP A 162 -8.42 -4.61 11.51
C TRP A 162 -6.92 -4.47 11.66
N SER A 163 -6.48 -3.23 11.77
CA SER A 163 -5.09 -2.86 12.05
C SER A 163 -5.05 -1.76 13.09
N THR A 164 -3.90 -1.61 13.72
CA THR A 164 -3.64 -0.57 14.71
C THR A 164 -2.75 0.50 14.10
N ILE A 165 -3.19 1.75 14.21
CA ILE A 165 -2.44 2.93 13.81
C ILE A 165 -1.71 3.50 15.03
N ASN A 166 -0.38 3.40 15.04
CA ASN A 166 0.47 3.85 16.15
C ASN A 166 1.34 5.04 15.74
N LYS A 167 1.78 5.84 16.71
CA LYS A 167 2.72 6.97 16.53
C LYS A 167 2.44 7.86 15.30
N TYR A 168 1.15 8.13 15.07
CA TYR A 168 0.69 8.79 13.86
C TYR A 168 0.76 10.31 13.95
N ILE A 169 0.78 10.96 12.79
CA ILE A 169 0.39 12.36 12.64
C ILE A 169 -1.06 12.39 12.20
N TYR A 170 -1.91 12.99 13.01
CA TYR A 170 -3.34 13.13 12.73
C TYR A 170 -3.68 14.52 12.23
N LYS A 171 -4.46 14.59 11.16
CA LYS A 171 -5.05 15.83 10.65
C LYS A 171 -6.57 15.66 10.59
N GLN A 172 -7.25 16.50 11.35
CA GLN A 172 -8.71 16.65 11.30
C GLN A 172 -9.06 17.85 10.43
N GLY A 173 -10.01 17.71 9.52
CA GLY A 173 -10.62 18.85 8.81
C GLY A 173 -9.74 19.61 7.81
N LYS A 174 -8.53 19.13 7.49
CA LYS A 174 -7.74 19.66 6.35
C LYS A 174 -7.96 18.76 5.13
N LYS A 175 -8.74 19.32 4.18
CA LYS A 175 -9.27 18.78 2.93
C LYS A 175 -8.22 18.22 1.95
N THR A 176 -7.38 17.26 2.33
CA THR A 176 -6.54 16.56 1.35
C THR A 176 -7.36 15.51 0.60
N SER A 177 -8.27 14.84 1.31
CA SER A 177 -9.35 14.03 0.72
C SER A 177 -10.73 14.61 1.06
N PRO A 178 -11.55 15.02 0.07
CA PRO A 178 -12.92 15.47 0.33
C PRO A 178 -13.84 14.35 0.86
N LEU A 179 -13.39 13.10 0.78
CA LEU A 179 -14.18 11.91 1.11
C LEU A 179 -13.93 11.38 2.53
N CYS A 180 -12.81 11.76 3.16
CA CYS A 180 -12.40 11.24 4.47
C CYS A 180 -12.24 12.37 5.50
N PRO A 181 -13.08 12.45 6.54
CA PRO A 181 -12.95 13.46 7.59
C PRO A 181 -11.70 13.29 8.48
N HIS A 182 -11.12 12.09 8.52
CA HIS A 182 -9.94 11.76 9.30
C HIS A 182 -8.77 11.35 8.40
N GLU A 183 -7.62 11.99 8.59
CA GLU A 183 -6.39 11.64 7.87
C GLU A 183 -5.26 11.34 8.84
N PHE A 184 -4.62 10.19 8.65
CA PHE A 184 -3.49 9.71 9.42
C PHE A 184 -2.28 9.57 8.50
N TYR A 185 -1.12 10.00 8.97
CA TYR A 185 0.15 9.71 8.34
C TYR A 185 1.00 8.87 9.29
N VAL A 186 1.43 7.72 8.83
CA VAL A 186 2.03 6.69 9.67
C VAL A 186 3.27 6.15 8.97
N SER A 187 4.36 5.89 9.71
CA SER A 187 5.45 5.10 9.14
C SER A 187 4.97 3.68 8.94
N ILE A 188 5.40 3.01 7.87
CA ILE A 188 4.99 1.62 7.60
C ILE A 188 5.26 0.67 8.78
N LYS A 189 6.26 0.98 9.61
CA LYS A 189 6.62 0.19 10.80
C LYS A 189 5.68 0.36 12.00
N ASP A 190 4.91 1.44 12.04
CA ASP A 190 3.98 1.75 13.13
C ASP A 190 2.52 1.43 12.75
N PHE A 191 2.32 0.70 11.65
CA PHE A 191 1.02 0.15 11.23
C PHE A 191 1.09 -1.38 11.35
N CYS A 192 0.27 -1.96 12.22
CA CYS A 192 0.34 -3.39 12.53
C CYS A 192 -1.04 -4.05 12.41
N PRO A 193 -1.12 -5.31 11.96
CA PRO A 193 -2.34 -6.11 12.09
C PRO A 193 -2.84 -6.15 13.53
N LEU A 194 -4.16 -6.06 13.72
CA LEU A 194 -4.80 -6.26 15.01
C LEU A 194 -5.41 -7.67 15.03
N GLU A 195 -4.62 -8.64 15.46
CA GLU A 195 -5.04 -10.06 15.51
C GLU A 195 -5.76 -10.40 16.82
N ASP A 196 -5.38 -9.77 17.93
CA ASP A 196 -5.98 -9.97 19.25
C ASP A 196 -6.67 -8.68 19.74
N PHE A 197 -8.01 -8.70 19.74
CA PHE A 197 -8.82 -7.57 20.18
C PHE A 197 -8.74 -7.31 21.69
N THR A 198 -8.25 -8.27 22.49
CA THR A 198 -8.12 -8.08 23.95
C THR A 198 -7.11 -6.97 24.29
N ILE A 199 -6.12 -6.75 23.41
CA ILE A 199 -5.05 -5.73 23.54
C ILE A 199 -5.62 -4.29 23.62
N ILE A 200 -6.78 -4.06 23.01
CA ILE A 200 -7.41 -2.73 22.96
C ILE A 200 -8.75 -2.68 23.68
N SER A 201 -9.13 -3.77 24.37
CA SER A 201 -10.44 -3.94 25.01
C SER A 201 -10.67 -3.02 26.22
N ASP A 202 -9.59 -2.50 26.82
CA ASP A 202 -9.61 -1.49 27.86
C ASP A 202 -10.05 -0.11 27.34
N ARG A 203 -9.93 0.13 26.03
CA ARG A 203 -10.22 1.42 25.38
C ARG A 203 -11.41 1.34 24.44
N PHE A 204 -11.53 0.27 23.68
CA PHE A 204 -12.55 0.11 22.65
C PHE A 204 -13.39 -1.14 22.90
N PRO A 205 -14.73 -1.05 22.83
CA PRO A 205 -15.57 -2.21 23.02
C PRO A 205 -15.40 -3.20 21.87
N ILE A 206 -15.12 -4.47 22.20
CA ILE A 206 -14.91 -5.55 21.21
C ILE A 206 -16.14 -5.70 20.30
N SER A 207 -17.34 -5.49 20.82
CA SER A 207 -18.58 -5.53 20.03
C SER A 207 -18.58 -4.57 18.83
N ALA A 208 -17.90 -3.42 18.94
CA ALA A 208 -17.79 -2.46 17.85
C ALA A 208 -16.80 -2.88 16.75
N LEU A 209 -15.84 -3.75 17.07
CA LEU A 209 -14.91 -4.35 16.09
C LEU A 209 -15.58 -5.49 15.32
N LEU A 210 -16.41 -6.28 16.00
CA LEU A 210 -17.14 -7.41 15.41
C LEU A 210 -18.30 -6.97 14.52
N ARG A 211 -18.91 -5.81 14.80
CA ARG A 211 -19.96 -5.27 13.96
C ARG A 211 -19.37 -4.55 12.75
N ASP A 212 -19.69 -5.04 11.55
CA ASP A 212 -19.37 -4.28 10.35
C ASP A 212 -20.28 -3.05 10.22
N ARG A 213 -19.66 -1.88 10.13
CA ARG A 213 -20.33 -0.58 9.94
C ARG A 213 -20.15 -0.04 8.52
N THR A 214 -19.64 -0.87 7.61
CA THR A 214 -19.51 -0.54 6.19
C THR A 214 -20.89 -0.29 5.58
N LEU A 215 -21.04 0.84 4.88
CA LEU A 215 -22.26 1.17 4.15
C LEU A 215 -22.27 0.39 2.83
N VAL A 216 -23.30 -0.43 2.62
CA VAL A 216 -23.53 -1.12 1.35
C VAL A 216 -24.64 -0.39 0.60
N LEU A 217 -24.35 0.02 -0.64
CA LEU A 217 -25.31 0.66 -1.54
C LEU A 217 -25.64 -0.32 -2.68
N ILE A 218 -26.93 -0.59 -2.87
CA ILE A 218 -27.47 -1.33 -4.00
C ILE A 218 -28.36 -0.36 -4.76
N TRP A 219 -28.14 -0.24 -6.07
CA TRP A 219 -28.89 0.67 -6.94
C TRP A 219 -29.14 0.01 -8.29
N ASP A 220 -30.18 0.49 -8.97
CA ASP A 220 -30.55 0.08 -10.32
C ASP A 220 -30.97 1.33 -11.11
N ILE A 221 -30.91 1.25 -12.45
CA ILE A 221 -31.34 2.34 -13.33
C ILE A 221 -32.31 1.82 -14.39
N GLU A 222 -33.25 2.69 -14.77
CA GLU A 222 -34.16 2.45 -15.87
C GLU A 222 -33.91 3.50 -16.95
N THR A 223 -33.77 3.05 -18.19
CA THR A 223 -33.53 3.93 -19.35
C THR A 223 -34.61 3.71 -20.40
N GLN A 224 -34.94 4.76 -21.15
CA GLN A 224 -35.93 4.73 -22.22
C GLN A 224 -35.24 5.12 -23.53
N SER A 225 -35.40 4.29 -24.56
CA SER A 225 -34.98 4.60 -25.93
C SER A 225 -35.83 5.73 -26.53
N GLN A 226 -35.28 6.46 -27.50
CA GLN A 226 -36.03 7.49 -28.22
C GLN A 226 -37.11 6.89 -29.13
N GLU A 227 -36.83 5.70 -29.70
CA GLU A 227 -37.72 4.99 -30.60
C GLU A 227 -38.17 3.64 -30.01
N LEU A 228 -39.43 3.28 -30.25
CA LEU A 228 -40.01 2.03 -29.79
C LEU A 228 -39.42 0.85 -30.56
N GLY A 229 -38.81 -0.09 -29.84
CA GLY A 229 -38.14 -1.27 -30.43
C GLY A 229 -36.63 -1.12 -30.56
N GLU A 230 -36.10 0.08 -30.33
CA GLU A 230 -34.67 0.35 -30.32
C GLU A 230 -34.06 0.25 -28.91
N PHE A 231 -32.77 -0.07 -28.84
CA PHE A 231 -32.05 -0.11 -27.57
C PHE A 231 -31.71 1.31 -27.09
N ALA A 232 -31.72 1.53 -25.77
CA ALA A 232 -31.34 2.83 -25.22
C ALA A 232 -29.83 3.07 -25.39
N GLU A 233 -29.48 4.12 -26.12
CA GLU A 233 -28.09 4.50 -26.37
C GLU A 233 -27.67 5.71 -25.52
N VAL A 234 -26.38 5.76 -25.17
CA VAL A 234 -25.80 6.93 -24.52
C VAL A 234 -25.62 8.02 -25.56
N LEU A 235 -26.19 9.20 -25.32
CA LEU A 235 -26.02 10.37 -26.18
C LEU A 235 -24.54 10.76 -26.28
N ASP A 236 -23.94 10.61 -27.46
CA ASP A 236 -22.60 11.11 -27.77
C ASP A 236 -22.69 12.54 -28.35
N LEU A 237 -22.37 13.52 -27.51
CA LEU A 237 -22.40 14.94 -27.87
C LEU A 237 -21.22 15.39 -28.74
N ASN A 238 -20.26 14.51 -29.05
CA ASN A 238 -19.08 14.87 -29.86
C ASN A 238 -19.31 14.79 -31.38
N ASN A 239 -20.50 14.39 -31.83
CA ASN A 239 -20.85 14.22 -33.25
C ASN A 239 -21.89 15.24 -33.79
N ASN A 240 -22.01 16.42 -33.16
CA ASN A 240 -22.81 17.54 -33.69
C ASN A 240 -21.96 18.77 -33.97
#